data_AF-X1S8V0-F1
#
_entry.id   AF-X1S8V0-F1
#
_cell.length_a   1.000
_cell.length_b   1.000
_cell.length_c   1.000
_cell.angle_alpha   90.00
_cell.angle_beta   90.00
_cell.angle_gamma   90.00
#
_symmetry.space_group_name_H-M   'P 1'
#
loop_
_entity.id
_entity.type
_entity.pdbx_description
1 polymer ?
#
loop_
_entity_poly.entity_id
_entity_poly.type
_entity_poly.pdbx_seq_one_letter_code
_entity_poly.pdbx_strand_id
1 'polypeptide(L)'
;EHAIEGQGLVVNEARARATPCRVFAYKGREYAFSPGVIGLISGEKNPEQMEAFCKAGKTYEVKPGIKERFETFASAAETAHKEIEEIPKGERLVPWLTAMGEELEKRGIEV
;
A
#
# COMPACT_ATOMS: atom_id res chain seq x y z
N GLU A 1 11.79 2.35 15.56
CA GLU A 1 11.63 2.47 14.09
C GLU A 1 10.68 1.38 13.63
N HIS A 2 9.56 1.71 12.99
CA HIS A 2 8.63 0.72 12.46
C HIS A 2 8.64 0.86 10.95
N ALA A 3 9.61 0.20 10.34
CA ALA A 3 9.61 0.01 8.91
C ALA A 3 8.40 -0.88 8.60
N ILE A 4 7.45 -0.37 7.81
CA ILE A 4 6.32 -1.16 7.30
C ILE A 4 6.88 -2.08 6.22
N GLU A 5 7.69 -3.04 6.65
CA GLU A 5 8.36 -3.99 5.78
C GLU A 5 7.45 -5.21 5.60
N GLY A 6 6.39 -5.03 4.82
CA GLY A 6 5.59 -6.14 4.29
C GLY A 6 4.80 -6.95 5.31
N GLN A 7 4.79 -6.57 6.59
CA GLN A 7 3.90 -7.10 7.62
C GLN A 7 2.63 -6.28 7.59
N GLY A 8 1.65 -6.75 6.81
CA GLY A 8 0.32 -6.17 6.86
C GLY A 8 -0.23 -6.30 8.28
N LEU A 9 -0.83 -5.23 8.80
CA LEU A 9 -1.49 -5.23 10.09
C LEU A 9 -2.86 -5.90 9.95
N VAL A 10 -3.03 -7.06 10.57
CA VAL A 10 -4.31 -7.77 10.57
C VAL A 10 -5.30 -7.03 11.46
N VAL A 11 -6.35 -6.47 10.87
CA VAL A 11 -7.42 -5.75 11.59
C VAL A 11 -8.75 -6.51 11.58
N ASN A 12 -8.91 -7.45 10.65
CA ASN A 12 -10.07 -8.34 10.60
C ASN A 12 -9.65 -9.69 9.99
N GLU A 13 -9.28 -10.63 10.87
CA GLU A 13 -8.74 -11.92 10.47
C GLU A 13 -9.78 -12.80 9.74
N ALA A 14 -11.03 -12.81 10.21
CA ALA A 14 -12.10 -13.61 9.59
C ALA A 14 -12.35 -13.18 8.14
N ARG A 15 -12.37 -11.86 7.88
CA ARG A 15 -12.49 -11.31 6.53
C ARG A 15 -11.26 -11.61 5.68
N ALA A 16 -10.07 -11.48 6.25
CA ALA A 16 -8.81 -11.74 5.54
C ALA A 16 -8.71 -13.19 5.05
N ARG A 17 -9.19 -14.16 5.85
CA ARG A 17 -9.22 -15.59 5.48
C ARG A 17 -10.32 -15.96 4.49
N ALA A 18 -11.46 -15.26 4.54
CA ALA A 18 -12.64 -15.58 3.74
C ALA A 18 -12.65 -14.92 2.35
N THR A 19 -11.74 -13.97 2.09
CA THR A 19 -11.74 -13.18 0.85
C THR A 19 -10.48 -13.42 0.02
N PRO A 20 -10.57 -13.47 -1.32
CA PRO A 20 -9.40 -13.66 -2.17
C PRO A 20 -8.48 -12.45 -2.09
N CYS A 21 -7.17 -12.71 -2.07
CA CYS A 21 -6.15 -11.67 -2.15
C CYS A 21 -6.06 -11.08 -3.55
N ARG A 22 -5.73 -9.80 -3.63
CA ARG A 22 -5.30 -9.14 -4.87
C ARG A 22 -3.78 -9.12 -4.91
N VAL A 23 -3.20 -9.73 -5.92
CA VAL A 23 -1.75 -9.99 -5.99
C VAL A 23 -1.15 -9.24 -7.17
N PHE A 24 0.03 -8.65 -6.97
CA PHE A 24 0.78 -7.97 -8.01
C PHE A 24 2.28 -8.16 -7.81
N ALA A 25 3.03 -8.02 -8.91
CA ALA A 25 4.50 -8.05 -8.88
C ALA A 25 5.05 -6.63 -8.97
N TYR A 26 6.00 -6.29 -8.09
CA TYR A 26 6.71 -5.01 -8.11
C TYR A 26 8.20 -5.25 -7.83
N LYS A 27 9.07 -4.72 -8.69
CA LYS A 27 10.54 -4.91 -8.61
C LYS A 27 10.96 -6.39 -8.42
N GLY A 28 10.27 -7.31 -9.09
CA GLY A 28 10.55 -8.75 -9.01
C GLY A 28 10.02 -9.46 -7.76
N ARG A 29 9.29 -8.76 -6.88
CA ARG A 29 8.71 -9.30 -5.64
C ARG A 29 7.19 -9.39 -5.74
N GLU A 30 6.62 -10.46 -5.19
CA GLU A 30 5.17 -10.65 -5.08
C GLU A 30 4.64 -9.94 -3.82
N TYR A 31 3.60 -9.14 -4.00
CA TYR A 31 2.87 -8.49 -2.93
C TYR A 31 1.38 -8.81 -3.05
N ALA A 32 0.71 -8.95 -1.91
CA ALA A 32 -0.71 -9.23 -1.83
C ALA A 32 -1.42 -8.20 -0.95
N PHE A 33 -2.60 -7.80 -1.39
CA PHE A 33 -3.59 -7.08 -0.60
C PHE A 33 -4.69 -8.06 -0.18
N SER A 34 -4.91 -8.23 1.12
CA SER A 34 -6.00 -9.04 1.67
C SER A 34 -7.03 -8.14 2.35
N PRO A 35 -8.33 -8.20 1.99
CA PRO A 35 -9.38 -7.46 2.68
C PRO A 35 -9.46 -7.86 4.17
N GLY A 36 -9.05 -6.97 5.07
CA GLY A 36 -8.93 -7.25 6.51
C GLY A 36 -7.49 -7.13 7.04
N VAL A 37 -6.55 -6.83 6.15
CA VAL A 37 -5.16 -6.48 6.46
C VAL A 37 -4.89 -5.05 5.97
N ILE A 38 -4.38 -4.19 6.84
CA ILE A 38 -3.91 -2.84 6.48
C ILE A 38 -2.45 -2.94 6.06
N GLY A 39 -2.14 -2.42 4.87
CA GLY A 39 -0.82 -2.52 4.26
C GLY A 39 -0.68 -3.71 3.31
N LEU A 40 0.54 -3.95 2.86
CA LEU A 40 0.85 -5.00 1.89
C LEU A 40 1.43 -6.22 2.62
N ILE A 41 0.96 -7.40 2.23
CA ILE A 41 1.58 -8.67 2.59
C ILE A 41 2.68 -8.94 1.55
N SER A 42 3.93 -9.09 2.01
CA SER A 42 5.03 -9.46 1.12
C SER A 42 5.23 -10.96 1.10
N GLY A 43 5.26 -11.56 -0.10
CA GLY A 43 5.60 -12.97 -0.23
C GLY A 43 7.04 -13.32 0.15
N GLU A 44 7.95 -12.35 0.09
CA GLU A 44 9.35 -12.53 0.50
C GLU A 44 9.53 -12.33 2.00
N LYS A 45 8.89 -11.30 2.58
CA LYS A 45 9.10 -10.96 3.99
C LYS A 45 8.17 -11.69 4.96
N ASN A 46 6.95 -12.02 4.56
CA ASN A 46 5.96 -12.73 5.39
C ASN A 46 5.19 -13.77 4.56
N PRO A 47 5.89 -14.81 4.07
CA PRO A 47 5.27 -15.87 3.30
C PRO A 47 4.13 -16.56 4.07
N GLU A 48 4.23 -16.68 5.39
CA GLU A 48 3.19 -17.30 6.21
C GLU A 48 1.88 -16.50 6.25
N GLN A 49 1.92 -15.15 6.25
CA GLN A 49 0.69 -14.35 6.13
C GLN A 49 0.05 -14.52 4.77
N MET A 50 0.88 -14.60 3.71
CA MET A 50 0.37 -14.77 2.36
C MET A 50 -0.28 -16.14 2.18
N GLU A 51 0.34 -17.19 2.74
CA GLU A 51 -0.25 -18.52 2.74
C GLU A 51 -1.53 -18.58 3.59
N ALA A 52 -1.57 -17.91 4.73
CA ALA A 52 -2.72 -17.95 5.64
C ALA A 52 -3.95 -17.22 5.09
N PHE A 53 -3.75 -16.05 4.48
CA PHE A 53 -4.84 -15.16 4.07
C PHE A 53 -5.20 -15.26 2.59
N CYS A 54 -4.29 -15.69 1.72
CA CYS A 54 -4.60 -15.83 0.30
C CYS A 54 -5.15 -17.21 -0.09
N LYS A 55 -5.54 -18.06 0.89
CA LYS A 55 -6.13 -19.39 0.62
C LYS A 55 -7.45 -19.35 -0.14
N ALA A 56 -8.24 -18.30 0.08
CA ALA A 56 -9.52 -18.12 -0.60
C ALA A 56 -9.35 -17.80 -2.11
N GLY A 57 -8.13 -17.53 -2.55
CA GLY A 57 -7.77 -17.29 -3.95
C GLY A 57 -6.76 -16.15 -4.09
N LYS A 58 -6.00 -16.18 -5.18
CA LYS A 58 -5.15 -15.09 -5.62
C LYS A 58 -5.69 -14.54 -6.94
N THR A 59 -6.21 -13.32 -6.90
CA THR A 59 -6.55 -12.58 -8.10
C THR A 59 -5.34 -11.77 -8.51
N TYR A 60 -4.65 -12.20 -9.56
CA TYR A 60 -3.54 -11.44 -10.13
C TYR A 60 -4.10 -10.21 -10.84
N GLU A 61 -3.88 -9.04 -10.25
CA GLU A 61 -4.30 -7.79 -10.88
C GLU A 61 -3.31 -7.45 -11.99
N VAL A 62 -3.60 -7.92 -13.21
CA VAL A 62 -3.10 -7.29 -14.43
C VAL A 62 -4.02 -6.12 -14.72
N LYS A 63 -3.93 -5.06 -13.91
CA LYS A 63 -4.61 -3.80 -14.21
C LYS A 63 -3.67 -2.94 -15.05
N PRO A 64 -3.84 -2.86 -16.38
CA PRO A 64 -3.18 -1.81 -17.14
C PRO A 64 -3.55 -0.47 -16.48
N GLY A 65 -2.53 0.28 -16.06
CA GLY A 65 -2.68 1.56 -15.35
C GLY A 65 -2.52 1.53 -13.83
N ILE A 66 -2.50 0.37 -13.13
CA ILE A 66 -2.20 0.35 -11.68
C ILE A 66 -0.72 0.64 -11.41
N LYS A 67 0.19 0.10 -12.23
CA LYS A 67 1.62 0.39 -12.12
C LYS A 67 1.86 1.88 -12.30
N GLU A 68 1.27 2.46 -13.34
CA GLU A 68 1.37 3.88 -13.65
C GLU A 68 0.79 4.73 -12.51
N ARG A 69 -0.42 4.41 -12.02
CA ARG A 69 -1.00 5.04 -10.81
C ARG A 69 -0.11 4.91 -9.59
N PHE A 70 0.49 3.74 -9.34
CA PHE A 70 1.38 3.52 -8.20
C PHE A 70 2.67 4.35 -8.32
N GLU A 71 3.26 4.42 -9.51
CA GLU A 71 4.42 5.26 -9.79
C GLU A 71 4.07 6.75 -9.61
N THR A 72 2.89 7.18 -10.07
CA THR A 72 2.40 8.54 -9.85
C THR A 72 2.19 8.84 -8.38
N PHE A 73 1.60 7.92 -7.63
CA PHE A 73 1.32 8.06 -6.18
C PHE A 73 2.61 8.05 -5.36
N ALA A 74 3.57 7.18 -5.70
CA ALA A 74 4.87 7.12 -5.04
C ALA A 74 5.66 8.41 -5.26
N SER A 75 5.65 8.94 -6.49
CA SER A 75 6.30 10.21 -6.80
C SER A 75 5.61 11.40 -6.13
N ALA A 76 4.28 11.38 -5.98
CA ALA A 76 3.55 12.41 -5.21
C ALA A 76 3.94 12.34 -3.71
N ALA A 77 4.06 11.13 -3.16
CA ALA A 77 4.48 10.90 -1.78
C ALA A 77 5.88 11.42 -1.48
N GLU A 78 6.83 11.24 -2.38
CA GLU A 78 8.18 11.79 -2.22
C GLU A 78 8.19 13.32 -2.21
N THR A 79 7.38 13.97 -3.06
CA THR A 79 7.25 15.43 -3.06
C THR A 79 6.60 15.93 -1.76
N ALA A 80 5.46 15.37 -1.39
CA ALA A 80 4.74 15.74 -0.17
C ALA A 80 5.59 15.52 1.08
N HIS A 81 6.42 14.45 1.11
CA HIS A 81 7.35 14.19 2.20
C HIS A 81 8.43 15.28 2.36
N LYS A 82 8.91 15.86 1.25
CA LYS A 82 9.88 16.96 1.27
C LYS A 82 9.25 18.24 1.80
N GLU A 83 8.02 18.54 1.41
CA GLU A 83 7.32 19.76 1.84
C GLU A 83 7.05 19.80 3.35
N ILE A 84 6.84 18.64 3.97
CA ILE A 84 6.59 18.54 5.41
C ILE A 84 7.83 18.16 6.22
N GLU A 85 9.00 18.09 5.59
CA GLU A 85 10.23 17.59 6.23
C GLU A 85 10.59 18.41 7.48
N GLU A 86 10.28 19.72 7.45
CA GLU A 86 10.54 20.67 8.53
C GLU A 86 9.51 20.61 9.68
N ILE A 87 8.35 19.96 9.49
CA ILE A 87 7.30 19.85 10.51
C ILE A 87 7.75 18.85 11.59
N PRO A 88 7.50 19.04 12.90
CA PRO A 88 7.85 18.04 13.91
C PRO A 88 7.20 16.67 13.68
N LYS A 89 7.94 15.59 13.94
CA LYS A 89 7.40 14.23 13.90
C LYS A 89 6.28 14.10 14.95
N GLY A 90 5.11 13.59 14.55
CA GLY A 90 3.90 13.52 15.39
C GLY A 90 2.79 14.48 14.94
N GLU A 91 3.14 15.57 14.26
CA GLU A 91 2.19 16.56 13.72
C GLU A 91 2.04 16.46 12.19
N ARG A 92 2.82 15.58 11.55
CA ARG A 92 2.95 15.46 10.09
C ARG A 92 1.77 14.82 9.38
N LEU A 93 0.90 14.08 10.07
CA LEU A 93 -0.11 13.25 9.37
C LEU A 93 -1.10 14.09 8.56
N VAL A 94 -1.70 15.10 9.17
CA VAL A 94 -2.68 15.98 8.47
C VAL A 94 -1.99 16.80 7.38
N PRO A 95 -0.85 17.48 7.63
CA PRO A 95 -0.09 18.17 6.58
C PRO A 95 0.33 17.27 5.42
N TRP A 96 0.76 16.04 5.71
CA TRP A 96 1.15 15.07 4.68
C TRP A 96 -0.04 14.68 3.80
N LEU A 97 -1.20 14.41 4.40
CA LEU A 97 -2.42 14.07 3.67
C LEU A 97 -2.88 15.23 2.78
N THR A 98 -2.78 16.48 3.25
CA THR A 98 -3.09 17.67 2.45
C THR A 98 -2.15 17.81 1.26
N ALA A 99 -0.83 17.79 1.49
CA ALA A 99 0.16 17.92 0.41
C ALA A 99 0.06 16.78 -0.61
N MET A 100 -0.24 15.57 -0.14
CA MET A 100 -0.52 14.43 -1.02
C MET A 100 -1.76 14.66 -1.90
N GLY A 101 -2.85 15.15 -1.32
CA GLY A 101 -4.06 15.47 -2.07
C GLY A 101 -3.80 16.51 -3.17
N GLU A 102 -3.07 17.57 -2.84
CA GLU A 102 -2.69 18.61 -3.80
C GLU A 102 -1.80 18.09 -4.93
N GLU A 103 -0.80 17.26 -4.62
CA GLU A 103 0.07 16.66 -5.63
C GLU A 103 -0.66 15.67 -6.54
N LEU A 104 -1.64 14.94 -6.02
CA LEU A 104 -2.44 14.00 -6.80
C LEU A 104 -3.43 14.75 -7.71
N GLU A 105 -4.05 15.83 -7.22
CA GLU A 105 -4.94 16.70 -8.00
C GLU A 105 -4.20 17.35 -9.18
N LYS A 106 -2.98 17.89 -8.95
CA LYS A 106 -2.11 18.43 -10.02
C LYS A 106 -1.80 17.41 -11.12
N ARG A 107 -1.79 16.12 -10.77
CA ARG A 107 -1.51 15.01 -11.69
C ARG A 107 -2.77 14.45 -12.34
N GLY A 108 -3.92 15.10 -12.15
CA GLY A 108 -5.20 14.70 -12.72
C GLY A 108 -5.78 13.44 -12.09
N ILE A 109 -5.35 13.10 -10.86
CA ILE A 109 -5.87 11.96 -10.11
C ILE A 109 -6.94 12.48 -9.14
N GLU A 110 -8.19 12.08 -9.36
CA GLU A 110 -9.27 12.26 -8.38
C GLU A 110 -8.96 11.44 -7.11
N VAL A 111 -9.01 12.11 -5.96
CA VAL A 111 -8.66 11.60 -4.61
C VAL A 111 -9.83 11.65 -3.65
#